data_AF-L9KK34-F1
#
_entry.id   AF-L9KK34-F1
#
_cell.length_a   1.000
_cell.length_b   1.000
_cell.length_c   1.000
_cell.angle_alpha   90.00
_cell.angle_beta   90.00
_cell.angle_gamma   90.00
#
_symmetry.space_group_name_H-M   'P 1'
#
loop_
_entity.id
_entity.type
_entity.pdbx_description
1 polymer ?
#
loop_
_entity_poly.entity_id
_entity_poly.type
_entity_poly.pdbx_seq_one_letter_code
_entity_poly.pdbx_strand_id
1 'polypeptide(L)'
;MMEIMTWEGQTNDLKEVVNKVIPDGTGKDIEKACQSIYPLHDVFVRKVKMLKKPKFELGKLMELHGEGSSSGKAIGDETGAKVEQLMDMNHQSKNLSQVQTFNSDKKSYL
;
A
#
# COMPACT_ATOMS: atom_id res chain seq x y z
N MET A 1 12.58 -7.11 -19.74
CA MET A 1 11.27 -6.90 -19.06
C MET A 1 11.39 -6.95 -17.54
N MET A 2 11.71 -8.11 -16.94
CA MET A 2 11.82 -8.21 -15.48
C MET A 2 12.88 -7.29 -14.88
N GLU A 3 14.01 -7.10 -15.56
CA GLU A 3 15.08 -6.20 -15.12
C GLU A 3 14.59 -4.75 -14.98
N ILE A 4 13.87 -4.23 -15.97
CA ILE A 4 13.27 -2.89 -15.94
C ILE A 4 12.25 -2.79 -14.80
N MET A 5 11.36 -3.78 -14.66
CA MET A 5 10.37 -3.77 -13.58
C MET A 5 11.01 -3.86 -12.18
N THR A 6 12.11 -4.60 -12.05
CA THR A 6 12.83 -4.73 -10.80
C THR A 6 13.56 -3.44 -10.45
N TRP A 7 14.20 -2.82 -11.45
CA TRP A 7 14.85 -1.52 -11.28
C TRP A 7 13.84 -0.46 -10.84
N GLU A 8 12.73 -0.31 -11.58
CA GLU A 8 11.64 0.62 -11.23
C GLU A 8 11.07 0.41 -9.83
N GLY A 9 10.93 -0.85 -9.40
CA GLY A 9 10.41 -1.18 -8.07
C GLY A 9 11.42 -1.02 -6.93
N GLN A 10 12.72 -0.93 -7.23
CA GLN A 10 13.79 -0.78 -6.24
C GLN A 10 14.26 0.67 -6.10
N THR A 11 14.26 1.44 -7.18
CA THR A 11 14.77 2.81 -7.18
C THR A 11 13.74 3.83 -6.74
N ASN A 12 12.46 3.54 -6.89
CA ASN A 12 11.37 4.50 -6.74
C ASN A 12 10.48 4.17 -5.54
N ASP A 13 9.92 5.21 -4.93
CA ASP A 13 8.94 5.05 -3.85
C ASP A 13 7.58 4.61 -4.37
N LEU A 14 6.73 4.07 -3.48
CA LEU A 14 5.40 3.57 -3.86
C LEU A 14 4.53 4.64 -4.56
N LYS A 15 4.64 5.91 -4.16
CA LYS A 15 3.93 7.04 -4.80
C LYS A 15 4.33 7.17 -6.28
N GLU A 16 5.63 7.14 -6.55
CA GLU A 16 6.19 7.29 -7.89
C GLU A 16 5.87 6.10 -8.79
N VAL A 17 5.99 4.88 -8.25
CA VAL A 17 5.63 3.65 -8.97
C VAL A 17 4.15 3.69 -9.37
N VAL A 18 3.25 4.12 -8.48
CA VAL A 18 1.82 4.25 -8.80
C VAL A 18 1.58 5.31 -9.88
N ASN A 19 2.22 6.48 -9.75
CA ASN A 19 2.11 7.56 -10.74
C ASN A 19 2.60 7.14 -12.13
N LYS A 20 3.55 6.20 -12.21
CA LYS A 20 4.08 5.70 -13.48
C LYS A 20 3.26 4.53 -14.04
N VAL A 21 2.71 3.67 -13.18
CA VAL A 21 1.90 2.51 -13.60
C VAL A 21 0.51 2.92 -14.08
N ILE A 22 -0.14 3.92 -13.48
CA ILE A 22 -1.49 4.38 -13.90
C ILE A 22 -1.56 4.79 -15.39
N PRO A 23 -0.63 5.61 -15.91
CA PRO A 23 -0.61 5.99 -17.33
C PRO A 23 0.16 4.99 -18.22
N ASP A 24 0.37 3.75 -17.76
CA ASP A 24 1.13 2.70 -18.44
C ASP A 24 2.57 3.12 -18.83
N GLY A 25 3.22 3.97 -18.02
CA GLY A 25 4.57 4.48 -18.28
C GLY A 25 5.61 3.36 -18.35
N THR A 26 5.55 2.40 -17.43
CA THR A 26 6.46 1.24 -17.42
C THR A 26 6.25 0.33 -18.64
N GLY A 27 5.03 0.24 -19.17
CA GLY A 27 4.72 -0.52 -20.39
C GLY A 27 5.44 0.06 -21.61
N LYS A 28 5.38 1.39 -21.76
CA LYS A 28 6.06 2.12 -22.84
C LYS A 28 7.57 2.01 -22.77
N ASP A 29 8.14 2.05 -21.56
CA ASP A 29 9.59 1.88 -21.37
C ASP A 29 10.05 0.47 -21.79
N ILE A 30 9.23 -0.55 -21.54
CA ILE A 30 9.48 -1.92 -21.98
C ILE A 30 9.38 -2.05 -23.50
N GLU A 31 8.36 -1.48 -24.14
CA GLU A 31 8.22 -1.48 -25.60
C GLU A 31 9.46 -0.88 -26.27
N LYS A 32 9.89 0.30 -25.78
CA LYS A 32 11.08 0.98 -26.30
C LYS A 32 12.36 0.17 -26.10
N ALA A 33 12.55 -0.44 -24.93
CA ALA A 33 13.75 -1.22 -24.64
C ALA A 33 13.84 -2.52 -25.46
N CYS A 34 12.69 -3.14 -25.78
CA CYS A 34 12.64 -4.38 -26.55
C CYS A 34 12.57 -4.16 -28.07
N GLN A 35 12.37 -2.92 -28.53
CA GLN A 35 12.21 -2.56 -29.94
C GLN A 35 13.34 -3.07 -30.86
N SER A 36 14.56 -3.19 -30.35
CA SER A 36 15.72 -3.66 -31.13
C SER A 36 15.71 -5.17 -31.42
N ILE A 37 14.97 -5.94 -30.62
CA ILE A 37 14.89 -7.40 -30.75
C ILE A 37 13.59 -7.78 -31.46
N TYR A 38 12.47 -7.21 -31.03
CA TYR A 38 11.16 -7.49 -31.60
C TYR A 38 10.17 -6.35 -31.28
N PRO A 39 9.35 -5.89 -32.25
CA PRO A 39 8.35 -4.88 -32.00
C PRO A 39 7.22 -5.46 -31.14
N LEU A 40 7.06 -4.91 -29.93
CA LEU A 40 5.98 -5.28 -29.02
C LEU A 40 4.86 -4.24 -29.12
N HIS A 41 3.62 -4.72 -28.99
CA HIS A 41 2.43 -3.89 -28.96
C HIS A 41 1.61 -4.24 -27.71
N ASP A 42 0.94 -3.23 -27.17
CA ASP A 42 0.00 -3.34 -26.05
C ASP A 42 0.62 -4.00 -24.81
N VAL A 43 1.76 -3.47 -24.35
CA VAL A 43 2.39 -3.93 -23.10
C VAL A 43 1.79 -3.20 -21.90
N PHE A 44 1.02 -3.92 -21.08
CA PHE A 44 0.39 -3.36 -19.88
C PHE A 44 0.62 -4.20 -18.62
N VAL A 45 0.50 -3.57 -17.46
CA VAL A 45 0.58 -4.24 -16.16
C VAL A 45 -0.80 -4.78 -15.77
N ARG A 46 -1.01 -6.09 -15.89
CA ARG A 46 -2.32 -6.69 -15.64
C ARG A 46 -2.72 -6.73 -14.16
N LYS A 47 -1.75 -6.83 -13.24
CA LYS A 47 -2.01 -6.92 -11.80
C LYS A 47 -0.81 -6.47 -10.98
N VAL A 48 -1.07 -5.62 -9.98
CA VAL A 48 -0.12 -5.29 -8.92
C VAL A 48 -0.68 -5.80 -7.60
N LYS A 49 0.16 -6.44 -6.78
CA LYS A 49 -0.23 -6.97 -5.47
C LYS A 49 0.80 -6.56 -4.42
N MET A 50 0.31 -6.05 -3.29
CA MET A 50 1.14 -5.86 -2.10
C MET A 50 1.39 -7.22 -1.43
N LEU A 51 2.65 -7.65 -1.38
CA LEU A 51 3.03 -8.88 -0.69
C LEU A 51 3.21 -8.65 0.82
N LYS A 52 3.75 -7.49 1.19
CA LYS A 52 3.92 -7.06 2.58
C LYS A 52 3.25 -5.71 2.72
N LYS A 53 2.42 -5.57 3.76
CA LYS A 53 1.80 -4.27 4.07
C LYS A 53 2.88 -3.33 4.63
N PRO A 54 3.01 -2.10 4.11
CA PRO A 54 3.88 -1.11 4.72
C PRO A 54 3.38 -0.78 6.12
N LYS A 55 4.30 -0.38 7.01
CA LYS A 55 3.92 0.10 8.34
C LYS A 55 3.10 1.37 8.19
N PHE A 56 2.04 1.47 8.99
CA PHE A 56 1.17 2.64 9.00
C PHE A 56 1.84 3.73 9.84
N GLU A 57 2.15 4.87 9.21
CA GLU A 57 2.78 6.02 9.84
C GLU A 57 1.98 7.27 9.47
N LEU A 58 1.42 7.97 10.47
CA LEU A 58 0.52 9.11 10.24
C LEU A 58 1.21 10.26 9.47
N GLY A 59 2.48 10.53 9.77
CA GLY A 59 3.26 11.58 9.10
C GLY A 59 3.41 11.32 7.59
N LYS A 60 3.78 10.08 7.22
CA LYS A 60 3.91 9.67 5.81
C LYS A 60 2.56 9.72 5.09
N LEU A 61 1.47 9.43 5.79
CA LEU A 61 0.12 9.52 5.21
C LEU A 61 -0.27 10.97 4.91
N MET A 62 -0.03 11.88 5.85
CA MET A 62 -0.35 13.30 5.66
C MET A 62 0.47 13.91 4.51
N GLU A 63 1.74 13.53 4.35
CA GLU A 63 2.58 13.96 3.23
C GLU A 63 2.02 13.51 1.88
N LEU A 64 1.52 12.28 1.78
CA LEU A 64 0.91 11.76 0.55
C LEU A 64 -0.39 12.50 0.17
N HIS A 65 -1.13 13.04 1.16
CA HIS A 65 -2.37 13.79 0.94
C HIS A 65 -2.18 15.33 0.90
N GLY A 66 -1.01 15.84 1.31
CA GLY A 66 -0.73 17.28 1.40
C GLY A 66 -0.47 17.95 0.05
N GLU A 67 -0.10 17.19 -0.98
CA GLU A 67 0.36 17.74 -2.27
C GLU A 67 -0.73 17.80 -3.36
N GLY A 68 -2.01 17.75 -2.99
CA GLY A 68 -3.10 17.59 -3.97
C GLY A 68 -4.45 18.17 -3.56
N SER A 69 -4.50 19.23 -2.76
CA SER A 69 -5.76 19.91 -2.45
C SER A 69 -6.02 21.08 -3.40
N SER A 70 -6.33 20.76 -4.67
CA SER A 70 -7.03 21.68 -5.58
C SER A 70 -8.46 21.21 -5.88
N SER A 71 -9.03 20.36 -5.04
CA SER A 71 -10.46 20.09 -5.03
C SER A 71 -11.03 20.64 -3.74
N GLY A 72 -11.65 21.83 -3.84
CA GLY A 72 -12.35 22.45 -2.72
C GLY A 72 -13.39 21.52 -2.14
N LYS A 73 -13.09 20.94 -0.98
CA LYS A 73 -14.07 20.52 0.01
C LYS A 73 -13.38 20.54 1.37
N ALA A 74 -13.74 21.53 2.18
CA ALA A 74 -13.34 21.59 3.57
C ALA A 74 -13.75 20.28 4.27
N ILE A 75 -12.77 19.57 4.83
CA ILE A 75 -13.01 18.56 5.87
C ILE A 75 -12.08 18.96 7.01
N GLY A 76 -12.53 19.96 7.76
CA GLY A 76 -11.99 20.25 9.09
C GLY A 76 -12.55 19.23 10.09
N ASP A 77 -11.69 18.82 11.02
CA ASP A 77 -11.98 18.26 12.34
C ASP A 77 -12.60 16.88 12.55
N GLU A 78 -13.21 16.21 11.57
CA GLU A 78 -13.93 14.95 11.89
C GLU A 78 -13.08 13.66 11.82
N THR A 79 -11.84 13.74 11.31
CA THR A 79 -11.04 12.52 11.03
C THR A 79 -10.22 12.05 12.24
N GLY A 80 -9.85 12.94 13.17
CA GLY A 80 -9.05 12.60 14.35
C GLY A 80 -9.75 11.62 15.30
N ALA A 81 -11.00 11.92 15.64
CA ALA A 81 -11.79 11.11 16.58
C ALA A 81 -12.07 9.69 16.07
N LYS A 82 -12.24 9.52 14.75
CA LYS A 82 -12.53 8.21 14.14
C LYS A 82 -11.30 7.29 14.12
N VAL A 83 -10.09 7.86 14.11
CA VAL A 83 -8.83 7.11 14.10
C VAL A 83 -8.46 6.63 15.51
N GLU A 84 -8.69 7.44 16.54
CA GLU A 84 -8.51 7.02 17.94
C GLU A 84 -9.44 5.85 18.30
N GLN A 85 -10.72 5.93 17.89
CA GLN A 85 -11.70 4.86 18.09
C GLN A 85 -11.34 3.55 17.36
N LEU A 86 -10.67 3.62 16.19
CA LEU A 86 -10.20 2.44 15.46
C LEU A 86 -8.95 1.81 16.11
N MET A 87 -8.10 2.62 16.75
CA MET A 87 -6.96 2.12 17.52
C MET A 87 -7.41 1.42 18.80
N ASP A 88 -8.44 1.94 19.48
CA ASP A 88 -9.03 1.34 20.68
C ASP A 88 -9.70 -0.01 20.43
N MET A 89 -10.45 -0.15 19.32
CA MET A 89 -11.04 -1.45 18.95
C MET A 89 -9.99 -2.54 18.70
N ASN A 90 -8.81 -2.16 18.19
CA ASN A 90 -7.73 -3.09 17.90
C ASN A 90 -6.95 -3.48 19.17
N HIS A 91 -6.94 -2.60 20.19
CA HIS A 91 -6.32 -2.88 21.48
C HIS A 91 -7.16 -3.82 22.35
N GLN A 92 -8.49 -3.66 22.36
CA GLN A 92 -9.40 -4.60 23.05
C GLN A 92 -9.40 -6.00 22.42
N SER A 93 -9.34 -6.10 21.09
CA SER A 93 -9.34 -7.40 20.40
C SER A 93 -8.11 -8.25 20.76
N LYS A 94 -6.94 -7.63 20.99
CA LYS A 94 -5.72 -8.34 21.42
C LYS A 94 -5.84 -8.88 22.85
N ASN A 95 -6.51 -8.14 23.74
CA ASN A 95 -6.75 -8.57 25.11
C ASN A 95 -7.74 -9.75 25.18
N LEU A 96 -8.85 -9.71 24.43
CA LEU A 96 -9.81 -10.83 24.40
C LEU A 96 -9.20 -12.12 23.82
N SER A 97 -8.38 -12.01 22.78
CA SER A 97 -7.70 -13.16 22.17
C SER A 97 -6.75 -13.83 23.17
N GLN A 98 -5.98 -13.04 23.92
CA GLN A 98 -5.02 -13.55 24.91
C GLN A 98 -5.72 -14.20 26.11
N VAL A 99 -6.88 -13.66 26.54
CA VAL A 99 -7.71 -14.24 27.61
C VAL A 99 -8.37 -15.56 27.19
N GLN A 100 -8.79 -15.71 25.93
CA GLN A 100 -9.33 -17.00 25.43
C GLN A 100 -8.26 -18.09 25.36
N THR A 101 -7.04 -17.75 24.92
CA THR A 101 -5.90 -18.70 24.92
C THR A 101 -5.54 -19.13 26.35
N PHE A 102 -5.43 -18.18 27.29
CA PHE A 102 -5.08 -18.50 28.69
C PHE A 102 -6.12 -19.40 29.40
N ASN A 103 -7.40 -19.27 29.05
CA ASN A 103 -8.44 -20.13 29.62
C ASN A 103 -8.47 -21.54 29.03
N SER A 104 -8.05 -21.72 27.78
CA SER A 104 -7.91 -23.07 27.19
C SER A 104 -6.72 -23.82 27.77
N ASP A 105 -5.58 -23.14 27.98
CA ASP A 105 -4.36 -23.77 28.49
C ASP A 105 -4.50 -24.27 29.93
N LYS A 106 -5.36 -23.63 30.75
CA LYS A 106 -5.67 -24.09 32.11
C LYS A 106 -6.66 -25.26 32.19
N LYS A 107 -7.43 -25.53 31.13
CA LYS A 107 -8.45 -26.61 31.13
C LYS A 107 -7.90 -27.98 30.70
N SER A 108 -6.61 -28.06 30.35
CA SER A 108 -5.96 -29.30 29.92
C SER A 108 -5.20 -30.05 31.04
N TYR A 109 -5.27 -29.58 32.29
CA TYR A 109 -4.53 -30.17 33.43
C TYR A 109 -5.43 -30.61 34.61
N LEU A 110 -6.69 -30.96 34.35
CA LEU A 110 -7.52 -31.78 35.24
C LEU A 110 -8.29 -32.83 34.44
#